data_AF-A0A952XDL3-F1
#
_entry.id   AF-A0A952XDL3-F1
#
_cell.length_a   1.000
_cell.length_b   1.000
_cell.length_c   1.000
_cell.angle_alpha   90.00
_cell.angle_beta   90.00
_cell.angle_gamma   90.00
#
_symmetry.space_group_name_H-M   'P 1'
#
loop_
_entity.id
_entity.type
_entity.pdbx_description
1 polymer ?
#
loop_
_entity_poly.entity_id
_entity_poly.type
_entity_poly.pdbx_seq_one_letter_code
_entity_poly.pdbx_strand_id
1 'polypeptide(L)'
;MERIIRLRRVALLCRHFVRNLAYHRVGIPLIKKSSSQFCVTAAGNFIDIAIMEWSKLFSDKSARHHWRNIVDDASKFEEALLTHLHMSPDEMELYEKTIKLYRDKFIAHLDDELVAEIPDLDIAYEAVNFLCRHMAESAPSIFPAELKPIYDRHVSEGEKAYECLKTTGLL
;
A
#
# COMPACT_ATOMS: atom_id res chain seq x y z
N MET A 1 22.84 -7.29 1.12
CA MET A 1 22.08 -6.77 2.27
C MET A 1 21.79 -7.93 3.19
N GLU A 2 22.13 -7.79 4.47
CA GLU A 2 21.90 -8.83 5.49
C GLU A 2 20.40 -9.17 5.61
N ARG A 3 20.06 -10.44 5.88
CA ARG A 3 18.65 -10.91 5.91
C ARG A 3 17.79 -10.08 6.87
N ILE A 4 18.29 -9.81 8.07
CA ILE A 4 17.58 -9.00 9.09
C ILE A 4 17.28 -7.58 8.59
N ILE A 5 18.23 -6.92 7.92
CA ILE A 5 18.03 -5.56 7.38
C ILE A 5 16.92 -5.58 6.32
N ARG A 6 16.91 -6.59 5.46
CA ARG A 6 15.87 -6.76 4.44
C ARG A 6 14.50 -6.95 5.06
N LEU A 7 14.38 -7.83 6.05
CA LEU A 7 13.13 -8.07 6.78
C LEU A 7 12.60 -6.79 7.45
N ARG A 8 13.48 -6.02 8.11
CA ARG A 8 13.11 -4.73 8.70
C ARG A 8 12.57 -3.75 7.65
N ARG A 9 13.20 -3.68 6.47
CA ARG A 9 12.74 -2.82 5.38
C ARG A 9 11.37 -3.24 4.86
N VAL A 10 11.12 -4.54 4.72
CA VAL A 10 9.79 -5.04 4.32
C VAL A 10 8.74 -4.69 5.36
N ALA A 11 9.02 -4.89 6.65
CA ALA A 11 8.09 -4.48 7.71
C ALA A 11 7.79 -2.97 7.67
N LEU A 12 8.78 -2.13 7.34
CA LEU A 12 8.57 -0.70 7.12
C LEU A 12 7.68 -0.45 5.89
N LEU A 13 7.90 -1.15 4.77
CA LEU A 13 7.07 -1.03 3.57
C LEU A 13 5.61 -1.40 3.88
N CYS A 14 5.35 -2.50 4.61
CA CYS A 14 4.00 -2.87 5.04
C CYS A 14 3.33 -1.76 5.87
N ARG A 15 4.07 -1.18 6.82
CA ARG A 15 3.57 -0.09 7.67
C ARG A 15 3.33 1.19 6.89
N HIS A 16 4.24 1.54 5.97
CA HIS A 16 4.10 2.71 5.12
C HIS A 16 2.92 2.58 4.16
N PHE A 17 2.74 1.41 3.55
CA PHE A 17 1.58 1.12 2.72
C PHE A 17 0.29 1.40 3.51
N VAL A 18 0.14 0.76 4.68
CA VAL A 18 -1.09 0.85 5.48
C VAL A 18 -1.34 2.27 6.00
N ARG A 19 -0.30 2.99 6.43
CA ARG A 19 -0.42 4.40 6.82
C ARG A 19 -0.93 5.26 5.69
N ASN A 20 -0.32 5.15 4.51
CA ASN A 20 -0.68 5.97 3.37
C ASN A 20 -2.06 5.60 2.81
N LEU A 21 -2.44 4.32 2.84
CA LEU A 21 -3.80 3.89 2.52
C LEU A 21 -4.84 4.53 3.46
N ALA A 22 -4.56 4.54 4.77
CA ALA A 22 -5.44 5.16 5.76
C ALA A 22 -5.62 6.66 5.48
N TYR A 23 -4.52 7.39 5.29
CA TYR A 23 -4.59 8.83 4.98
C TYR A 23 -5.22 9.11 3.62
N HIS A 24 -4.98 8.29 2.60
CA HIS A 24 -5.64 8.43 1.30
C HIS A 24 -7.17 8.36 1.45
N ARG A 25 -7.66 7.34 2.16
CA ARG A 25 -9.10 7.14 2.39
C ARG A 25 -9.74 8.31 3.14
N VAL A 26 -9.08 8.79 4.19
CA VAL A 26 -9.52 9.99 4.92
C VAL A 26 -9.42 11.25 4.05
N GLY A 27 -8.44 11.33 3.16
CA GLY A 27 -8.18 12.47 2.28
C GLY A 27 -9.08 12.55 1.05
N ILE A 28 -9.89 11.52 0.73
CA ILE A 28 -10.79 11.54 -0.44
C ILE A 28 -11.66 12.81 -0.52
N PRO A 29 -12.28 13.32 0.57
CA PRO A 29 -13.02 14.56 0.53
C PRO A 29 -12.17 15.78 0.16
N LEU A 30 -10.89 15.81 0.56
CA LEU A 30 -9.95 16.88 0.18
C LEU A 30 -9.72 16.87 -1.33
N ILE A 31 -9.42 15.70 -1.88
CA ILE A 31 -9.17 15.53 -3.32
C ILE A 31 -10.39 15.99 -4.14
N LYS A 32 -11.60 15.68 -3.67
CA LYS A 32 -12.84 15.96 -4.42
C LYS A 32 -13.39 17.38 -4.25
N LYS A 33 -13.14 18.03 -3.12
CA LYS A 33 -13.88 19.25 -2.72
C LYS A 33 -13.01 20.43 -2.29
N SER A 34 -11.73 20.22 -2.00
CA SER A 34 -10.86 21.31 -1.57
C SER A 34 -10.56 22.27 -2.71
N SER A 35 -10.64 23.58 -2.44
CA SER A 35 -10.14 24.63 -3.35
C SER A 35 -8.61 24.81 -3.24
N SER A 36 -8.02 24.36 -2.14
CA SER A 36 -6.57 24.41 -1.89
C SER A 36 -5.85 23.32 -2.69
N GLN A 37 -5.09 23.72 -3.71
CA GLN A 37 -4.23 22.82 -4.50
C GLN A 37 -3.20 22.11 -3.62
N PHE A 38 -2.69 22.78 -2.58
CA PHE A 38 -1.81 22.14 -1.60
C PHE A 38 -2.48 20.93 -0.94
N CYS A 39 -3.72 21.06 -0.47
CA CYS A 39 -4.44 19.97 0.18
C CYS A 39 -4.80 18.84 -0.79
N VAL A 40 -5.20 19.19 -2.03
CA VAL A 40 -5.48 18.20 -3.08
C VAL A 40 -4.22 17.39 -3.39
N THR A 41 -3.09 18.05 -3.64
CA THR A 41 -1.81 17.40 -3.94
C THR A 41 -1.32 16.56 -2.77
N ALA A 42 -1.36 17.11 -1.54
CA ALA A 42 -0.92 16.37 -0.35
C ALA A 42 -1.76 15.09 -0.13
N ALA A 43 -3.09 15.17 -0.29
CA ALA A 43 -3.98 14.03 -0.15
C ALA A 43 -3.82 13.01 -1.30
N GLY A 44 -3.60 13.50 -2.53
CA GLY A 44 -3.32 12.67 -3.71
C GLY A 44 -2.03 11.87 -3.56
N ASN A 45 -0.97 12.47 -3.02
CA ASN A 45 0.32 11.78 -2.85
C ASN A 45 0.22 10.52 -1.97
N PHE A 46 -0.75 10.42 -1.06
CA PHE A 46 -0.90 9.24 -0.23
C PHE A 46 -1.20 7.98 -1.03
N ILE A 47 -2.04 8.05 -2.07
CA ILE A 47 -2.24 6.87 -2.93
C ILE A 47 -0.98 6.53 -3.70
N ASP A 48 -0.26 7.53 -4.22
CA ASP A 48 0.96 7.30 -5.00
C ASP A 48 2.03 6.60 -4.16
N ILE A 49 2.21 7.03 -2.91
CA ILE A 49 3.11 6.33 -1.98
C ILE A 49 2.60 4.92 -1.70
N ALA A 50 1.31 4.72 -1.43
CA ALA A 50 0.77 3.37 -1.19
C ALA A 50 1.04 2.42 -2.38
N ILE A 51 0.78 2.88 -3.60
CA ILE A 51 1.05 2.13 -4.84
C ILE A 51 2.54 1.79 -4.99
N MET A 52 3.42 2.75 -4.71
CA MET A 52 4.87 2.51 -4.77
C MET A 52 5.35 1.49 -3.73
N GLU A 53 4.86 1.57 -2.49
CA GLU A 53 5.27 0.62 -1.44
C GLU A 53 4.73 -0.78 -1.74
N TRP A 54 3.49 -0.89 -2.23
CA TRP A 54 2.94 -2.17 -2.68
C TRP A 54 3.72 -2.75 -3.86
N SER A 55 4.07 -1.90 -4.84
CA SER A 55 4.83 -2.32 -6.01
C SER A 55 6.18 -2.94 -5.65
N LYS A 56 6.87 -2.40 -4.63
CA LYS A 56 8.16 -2.95 -4.15
C LYS A 56 8.00 -4.33 -3.49
N LEU A 57 6.81 -4.61 -2.95
CA LEU A 57 6.50 -5.87 -2.27
C LEU A 57 6.01 -6.95 -3.24
N PHE A 58 5.18 -6.59 -4.23
CA PHE A 58 4.45 -7.57 -5.06
C PHE A 58 4.64 -7.44 -6.58
N SER A 59 4.81 -6.24 -7.14
CA SER A 59 4.82 -6.06 -8.60
C SER A 59 6.22 -6.10 -9.23
N ASP A 60 7.20 -5.49 -8.56
CA ASP A 60 8.57 -5.45 -9.07
C ASP A 60 9.31 -6.72 -8.68
N LYS A 61 9.26 -7.73 -9.56
CA LYS A 61 9.97 -9.01 -9.39
C LYS A 61 11.49 -8.86 -9.24
N SER A 62 12.05 -7.72 -9.68
CA SER A 62 13.47 -7.39 -9.51
C SER A 62 13.77 -6.67 -8.19
N ALA A 63 12.74 -6.21 -7.47
CA ALA A 63 12.89 -5.49 -6.22
C ALA A 63 13.49 -6.40 -5.15
N ARG A 64 14.50 -5.85 -4.46
CA ARG A 64 15.15 -6.53 -3.31
C ARG A 64 14.20 -6.87 -2.17
N HIS A 65 13.06 -6.19 -2.09
CA HIS A 65 12.05 -6.33 -1.03
C HIS A 65 10.82 -7.12 -1.49
N HIS A 66 10.83 -7.62 -2.73
CA HIS A 66 9.74 -8.45 -3.26
C HIS A 66 9.52 -9.67 -2.36
N TRP A 67 8.26 -10.07 -2.15
CA TRP A 67 7.88 -11.13 -1.21
C TRP A 67 8.63 -12.45 -1.47
N ARG A 68 8.83 -12.82 -2.75
CA ARG A 68 9.60 -14.02 -3.16
C ARG A 68 11.04 -14.05 -2.61
N ASN A 69 11.61 -12.89 -2.29
CA ASN A 69 12.98 -12.76 -1.81
C ASN A 69 13.11 -12.82 -0.27
N ILE A 70 12.00 -12.99 0.45
CA ILE A 70 11.96 -12.94 1.92
C ILE A 70 11.20 -14.09 2.57
N VAL A 71 10.28 -14.73 1.85
CA VAL A 71 9.61 -15.96 2.30
C VAL A 71 10.53 -17.15 2.04
N ASP A 72 10.45 -18.18 2.89
CA ASP A 72 11.31 -19.37 2.76
C ASP A 72 10.82 -20.33 1.66
N ASP A 73 9.49 -20.50 1.51
CA ASP A 73 8.87 -21.31 0.44
C ASP A 73 7.93 -20.42 -0.39
N ALA A 74 8.41 -19.97 -1.54
CA ALA A 74 7.68 -19.05 -2.40
C ALA A 74 6.41 -19.68 -3.00
N SER A 75 6.46 -20.96 -3.38
CA SER A 75 5.33 -21.64 -4.00
C SER A 75 4.20 -21.84 -3.00
N LYS A 76 4.52 -22.30 -1.78
CA LYS A 76 3.54 -22.47 -0.72
C LYS A 76 2.96 -21.13 -0.25
N PHE A 77 3.79 -20.09 -0.16
CA PHE A 77 3.31 -18.75 0.17
C PHE A 77 2.34 -18.22 -0.89
N GLU A 78 2.67 -18.36 -2.18
CA GLU A 78 1.84 -17.89 -3.28
C GLU A 78 0.47 -18.58 -3.30
N GLU A 79 0.44 -19.91 -3.17
CA GLU A 79 -0.81 -20.67 -3.08
C GLU A 79 -1.69 -20.21 -1.91
N ALA A 80 -1.09 -20.01 -0.74
CA ALA A 80 -1.81 -19.56 0.45
C ALA A 80 -2.31 -18.11 0.32
N LEU A 81 -1.52 -17.23 -0.31
CA LEU A 81 -1.89 -15.84 -0.59
C LEU A 81 -3.09 -15.79 -1.55
N LEU A 82 -3.01 -16.52 -2.68
CA LEU A 82 -4.07 -16.60 -3.68
C LEU A 82 -5.37 -17.14 -3.07
N THR A 83 -5.27 -18.17 -2.24
CA THR A 83 -6.40 -18.73 -1.49
C THR A 83 -7.01 -17.68 -0.55
N HIS A 84 -6.20 -16.93 0.19
CA HIS A 84 -6.66 -15.85 1.10
C HIS A 84 -7.36 -14.73 0.34
N LEU A 85 -6.86 -14.37 -0.84
CA LEU A 85 -7.45 -13.31 -1.68
C LEU A 85 -8.66 -13.78 -2.49
N HIS A 86 -8.96 -15.08 -2.49
CA HIS A 86 -9.96 -15.70 -3.36
C HIS A 86 -9.70 -15.44 -4.85
N MET A 87 -8.43 -15.52 -5.26
CA MET A 87 -7.99 -15.24 -6.62
C MET A 87 -7.26 -16.45 -7.23
N SER A 88 -7.42 -16.64 -8.52
CA SER A 88 -6.56 -17.48 -9.35
C SER A 88 -5.24 -16.77 -9.65
N PRO A 89 -4.20 -17.51 -10.12
CA PRO A 89 -2.95 -16.89 -10.57
C PRO A 89 -3.16 -15.84 -11.67
N ASP A 90 -4.06 -16.10 -12.63
CA ASP A 90 -4.34 -15.19 -13.75
C ASP A 90 -5.02 -13.89 -13.26
N GLU A 91 -5.94 -13.98 -12.31
CA GLU A 91 -6.56 -12.81 -11.68
C GLU A 91 -5.55 -11.98 -10.90
N MET A 92 -4.62 -12.63 -10.18
CA MET A 92 -3.56 -11.92 -9.47
C MET A 92 -2.60 -11.23 -10.44
N GLU A 93 -2.24 -11.87 -11.55
CA GLU A 93 -1.42 -11.24 -12.59
C GLU A 93 -2.14 -10.03 -13.21
N LEU A 94 -3.44 -10.15 -13.48
CA LEU A 94 -4.24 -9.05 -13.98
C LEU A 94 -4.29 -7.89 -12.97
N TYR A 95 -4.49 -8.21 -11.70
CA TYR A 95 -4.48 -7.22 -10.63
C TYR A 95 -3.11 -6.51 -10.51
N GLU A 96 -2.01 -7.25 -10.52
CA GLU A 96 -0.65 -6.69 -10.53
C GLU A 96 -0.43 -5.73 -11.71
N LYS A 97 -1.01 -6.03 -12.88
CA LYS A 97 -0.96 -5.15 -14.06
C LYS A 97 -1.71 -3.84 -13.83
N THR A 98 -2.83 -3.84 -13.11
CA THR A 98 -3.56 -2.58 -12.80
C THR A 98 -2.72 -1.65 -11.93
N ILE A 99 -2.09 -2.19 -10.88
CA ILE A 99 -1.21 -1.43 -9.99
C ILE A 99 0.02 -0.93 -10.76
N LYS A 100 0.63 -1.79 -11.59
CA LYS A 100 1.79 -1.43 -12.41
C LYS A 100 1.44 -0.33 -13.42
N LEU A 101 0.28 -0.42 -14.07
CA LEU A 101 -0.20 0.60 -15.00
C LEU A 101 -0.34 1.94 -14.29
N TYR A 102 -1.00 1.99 -13.13
CA TYR A 102 -1.12 3.22 -12.35
C TYR A 102 0.26 3.82 -12.05
N ARG A 103 1.20 2.99 -11.55
CA ARG A 103 2.56 3.42 -11.22
C ARG A 103 3.30 3.98 -12.43
N ASP A 104 3.38 3.20 -13.51
CA ASP A 104 4.22 3.54 -14.66
C ASP A 104 3.65 4.78 -15.38
N LYS A 105 2.33 4.85 -15.54
CA LYS A 105 1.66 5.90 -16.32
C LYS A 105 1.46 7.20 -15.56
N PHE A 106 1.08 7.14 -14.29
CA PHE A 106 0.66 8.34 -13.54
C PHE A 106 1.66 8.79 -12.48
N ILE A 107 2.53 7.91 -11.98
CA ILE A 107 3.52 8.26 -10.95
C ILE A 107 4.92 8.46 -11.56
N ALA A 108 5.38 7.49 -12.36
CA ALA A 108 6.79 7.41 -12.75
C ALA A 108 7.11 8.18 -14.04
N HIS A 109 6.28 8.06 -15.07
CA HIS A 109 6.58 8.63 -16.39
C HIS A 109 5.67 9.80 -16.78
N LEU A 110 4.47 9.92 -16.17
CA LEU A 110 3.44 10.89 -16.55
C LEU A 110 3.20 10.87 -18.06
N ASP A 111 2.75 9.71 -18.53
CA ASP A 111 2.46 9.43 -19.93
C ASP A 111 1.15 10.12 -20.39
N ASP A 112 0.74 9.91 -21.64
CA ASP A 112 -0.38 10.61 -22.28
C ASP A 112 -1.79 10.22 -21.76
N GLU A 113 -1.90 9.26 -20.84
CA GLU A 113 -3.18 8.83 -20.29
C GLU A 113 -3.86 9.94 -19.46
N LEU A 114 -5.11 10.27 -19.83
CA LEU A 114 -5.85 11.40 -19.24
C LEU A 114 -6.61 11.05 -17.95
N VAL A 115 -6.86 9.77 -17.70
CA VAL A 115 -7.67 9.30 -16.57
C VAL A 115 -6.97 8.14 -15.88
N ALA A 116 -6.66 8.34 -14.60
CA ALA A 116 -6.12 7.29 -13.75
C ALA A 116 -7.25 6.41 -13.21
N GLU A 117 -7.31 5.16 -13.65
CA GLU A 117 -8.11 4.14 -12.97
C GLU A 117 -7.38 3.69 -11.71
N ILE A 118 -7.92 4.05 -10.55
CA ILE A 118 -7.37 3.66 -9.26
C ILE A 118 -7.62 2.15 -9.07
N PRO A 119 -6.57 1.34 -8.83
CA PRO A 119 -6.72 -0.08 -8.59
C PRO A 119 -7.43 -0.33 -7.25
N ASP A 120 -8.05 -1.50 -7.10
CA ASP A 120 -8.71 -1.87 -5.85
C ASP A 120 -7.69 -1.97 -4.70
N LEU A 121 -7.75 -1.01 -3.78
CA LEU A 121 -6.82 -0.93 -2.66
C LEU A 121 -7.17 -1.87 -1.49
N ASP A 122 -8.37 -2.47 -1.47
CA ASP A 122 -8.72 -3.50 -0.49
C ASP A 122 -7.97 -4.80 -0.78
N ILE A 123 -7.87 -5.20 -2.06
CA ILE A 123 -7.03 -6.34 -2.46
C ILE A 123 -5.57 -6.10 -2.07
N ALA A 124 -5.05 -4.88 -2.32
CA ALA A 124 -3.68 -4.53 -1.93
C ALA A 124 -3.46 -4.60 -0.42
N TYR A 125 -4.44 -4.12 0.35
CA TYR A 125 -4.41 -4.19 1.81
C TYR A 125 -4.39 -5.62 2.33
N GLU A 126 -5.27 -6.48 1.81
CA GLU A 126 -5.33 -7.88 2.21
C GLU A 126 -4.03 -8.63 1.88
N ALA A 127 -3.44 -8.38 0.70
CA ALA A 127 -2.16 -8.96 0.33
C ALA A 127 -1.02 -8.54 1.28
N VAL A 128 -0.93 -7.24 1.60
CA VAL A 128 0.09 -6.69 2.52
C VAL A 128 -0.11 -7.21 3.95
N ASN A 129 -1.36 -7.30 4.41
CA ASN A 129 -1.69 -7.83 5.72
C ASN A 129 -1.40 -9.33 5.82
N PHE A 130 -1.68 -10.10 4.76
CA PHE A 130 -1.31 -11.51 4.66
C PHE A 130 0.21 -11.71 4.73
N LEU A 131 0.99 -10.98 3.93
CA LEU A 131 2.44 -11.02 3.98
C LEU A 131 2.97 -10.68 5.39
N CYS A 132 2.43 -9.65 6.02
CA CYS A 132 2.86 -9.25 7.36
C CYS A 132 2.59 -10.33 8.41
N ARG A 133 1.41 -10.95 8.37
CA ARG A 133 1.03 -12.06 9.27
C ARG A 133 1.97 -13.26 9.08
N HIS A 134 2.16 -13.67 7.83
CA HIS A 134 3.06 -14.78 7.50
C HIS A 134 4.49 -14.54 8.02
N MET A 135 5.01 -13.33 7.84
CA MET A 135 6.35 -12.99 8.34
C MET A 135 6.43 -12.82 9.86
N ALA A 136 5.31 -12.53 10.54
CA ALA A 136 5.26 -12.45 12.00
C ALA A 136 5.39 -13.82 12.67
N GLU A 137 5.03 -14.91 11.99
CA GLU A 137 5.22 -16.28 12.50
C GLU A 137 6.70 -16.62 12.68
N SER A 138 7.55 -16.16 11.75
CA SER A 138 9.00 -16.44 11.76
C SER A 138 9.85 -15.31 12.35
N ALA A 139 9.36 -14.07 12.34
CA ALA A 139 10.08 -12.89 12.83
C ALA A 139 9.16 -11.91 13.60
N PRO A 140 8.55 -12.34 14.73
CA PRO A 140 7.58 -11.55 15.48
C PRO A 140 8.15 -10.27 16.11
N SER A 141 9.47 -10.18 16.29
CA SER A 141 10.14 -8.97 16.78
C SER A 141 10.30 -7.88 15.69
N ILE A 142 10.10 -8.23 14.42
CA ILE A 142 10.24 -7.34 13.27
C ILE A 142 8.87 -6.97 12.71
N PHE A 143 7.99 -7.96 12.55
CA PHE A 143 6.66 -7.78 11.96
C PHE A 143 5.58 -7.72 13.05
N PRO A 144 4.65 -6.75 12.98
CA PRO A 144 3.47 -6.79 13.84
C PRO A 144 2.60 -7.99 13.45
N ALA A 145 1.90 -8.56 14.43
CA ALA A 145 0.97 -9.66 14.20
C ALA A 145 -0.19 -9.24 13.28
N GLU A 146 -0.62 -7.99 13.33
CA GLU A 146 -1.67 -7.45 12.47
C GLU A 146 -1.37 -5.99 12.11
N LEU A 147 -1.76 -5.59 10.91
CA LEU A 147 -1.63 -4.19 10.48
C LEU A 147 -2.86 -3.33 10.81
N LYS A 148 -4.01 -3.94 11.13
CA LYS A 148 -5.26 -3.22 11.42
C LYS A 148 -5.12 -2.17 12.55
N PRO A 149 -4.46 -2.44 13.69
CA PRO A 149 -4.28 -1.41 14.72
C PRO A 149 -3.44 -0.21 14.25
N ILE A 150 -2.53 -0.41 13.28
CA ILE A 150 -1.73 0.66 12.68
C ILE A 150 -2.59 1.46 11.71
N TYR A 151 -3.39 0.78 10.89
CA TYR A 151 -4.37 1.40 9.99
C TYR A 151 -5.34 2.30 10.77
N ASP A 152 -6.04 1.74 11.76
CA ASP A 152 -7.08 2.43 12.53
C ASP A 152 -6.52 3.67 13.25
N ARG A 153 -5.29 3.59 13.77
CA ARG A 153 -4.60 4.73 14.38
C ARG A 153 -4.44 5.88 13.39
N HIS A 154 -3.99 5.59 12.17
CA HIS A 154 -3.75 6.62 11.17
C HIS A 154 -5.03 7.12 10.51
N VAL A 155 -6.11 6.32 10.47
CA VAL A 155 -7.45 6.83 10.18
C VAL A 155 -7.85 7.88 11.22
N SER A 156 -7.79 7.54 12.51
CA SER A 156 -8.15 8.48 13.59
C SER A 156 -7.28 9.74 13.59
N GLU A 157 -5.98 9.60 13.34
CA GLU A 157 -5.06 10.73 13.22
C GLU A 157 -5.39 11.62 12.01
N GLY A 158 -5.65 11.02 10.85
CA GLY A 158 -6.04 11.73 9.63
C GLY A 158 -7.35 12.49 9.81
N GLU A 159 -8.35 11.88 10.46
CA GLU A 159 -9.65 12.51 10.73
C GLU A 159 -9.48 13.76 11.61
N LYS A 160 -8.65 13.68 12.65
CA LYS A 160 -8.32 14.85 13.49
C LYS A 160 -7.64 15.95 12.70
N ALA A 161 -6.70 15.60 11.81
CA ALA A 161 -6.02 16.55 10.95
C ALA A 161 -7.02 17.23 9.99
N TYR A 162 -7.93 16.45 9.39
CA TYR A 162 -8.96 16.96 8.49
C TYR A 162 -9.92 17.94 9.20
N GLU A 163 -10.38 17.62 10.40
CA GLU A 163 -11.22 18.53 11.18
C GLU A 163 -10.47 19.80 11.61
N CYS A 164 -9.18 19.69 11.94
CA CYS A 164 -8.33 20.86 12.21
C CYS A 164 -8.25 21.80 10.99
N LEU A 165 -8.06 21.25 9.79
CA LEU A 165 -8.00 22.02 8.55
C LEU A 165 -9.33 22.74 8.26
N LYS A 166 -10.47 22.11 8.53
CA LYS A 166 -11.79 22.77 8.40
C LYS A 166 -11.96 23.93 9.37
N THR A 167 -11.64 23.70 10.65
CA THR A 167 -11.84 24.71 11.71
C THR A 167 -10.92 25.92 11.56
N THR A 168 -9.77 25.76 10.90
CA THR A 168 -8.79 26.82 10.64
C THR A 168 -9.04 27.60 9.35
N GLY A 169 -10.09 27.25 8.58
CA GLY A 169 -10.44 27.92 7.32
C GLY A 169 -9.47 27.64 6.17
N LEU A 170 -8.70 26.54 6.26
CA LEU A 170 -7.79 26.09 5.20
C LEU A 170 -8.48 25.17 4.17
N LEU A 171 -9.75 24.83 4.40
CA LEU A 171 -10.67 24.08 3.52
C LEU A 171 -11.97 24.83 3.35
#